data_AF-A0A0F8V9D0-F1
#
_entry.id   AF-A0A0F8V9D0-F1
#
_cell.length_a   1.000
_cell.length_b   1.000
_cell.length_c   1.000
_cell.angle_alpha   90.00
_cell.angle_beta   90.00
_cell.angle_gamma   90.00
#
_symmetry.space_group_name_H-M   'P 1'
#
loop_
_entity.id
_entity.type
_entity.pdbx_description
1 polymer ?
#
loop_
_entity_poly.entity_id
_entity_poly.type
_entity_poly.pdbx_seq_one_letter_code
_entity_poly.pdbx_strand_id
1 'polypeptide(L)'
;MNVSGDYEKLMESNIKDQLDWLEQEFEILFRQKKLRHCYTKEDILIGNQILENIIENIHTNKNEELLNLLALTLNRIEQIYPEFF
;
A
#
# COMPACT_ATOMS: atom_id res chain seq x y z
N MET A 1 -15.36 23.73 -19.30
CA MET A 1 -15.18 22.43 -18.61
C MET A 1 -13.72 22.05 -18.75
N ASN A 2 -12.94 22.18 -17.67
CA ASN A 2 -11.54 21.77 -17.65
C ASN A 2 -11.47 20.28 -17.30
N VAL A 3 -11.69 19.45 -18.31
CA VAL A 3 -11.76 17.98 -18.17
C VAL A 3 -10.45 17.39 -17.63
N SER A 4 -9.30 18.05 -17.83
CA SER A 4 -8.00 17.50 -17.37
C SER A 4 -7.78 17.63 -15.87
N GLY A 5 -8.23 18.71 -15.24
CA GLY A 5 -8.06 18.93 -13.80
C GLY A 5 -8.98 18.04 -12.94
N ASP A 6 -10.12 17.62 -13.49
CA ASP A 6 -10.99 16.65 -12.82
C ASP A 6 -10.42 15.23 -12.92
N TYR A 7 -9.75 14.88 -14.03
CA TYR A 7 -9.13 13.57 -14.21
C TYR A 7 -7.92 13.35 -13.29
N GLU A 8 -7.04 14.35 -13.14
CA GLU A 8 -5.90 14.28 -12.22
C GLU A 8 -6.36 14.11 -10.76
N LYS A 9 -7.39 14.86 -10.33
CA LYS A 9 -7.97 14.73 -8.99
C LYS A 9 -8.62 13.37 -8.75
N LEU A 10 -9.32 12.83 -9.74
CA LEU A 10 -9.91 11.48 -9.66
C LEU A 10 -8.82 10.42 -9.51
N MET A 11 -7.72 10.55 -10.26
CA MET A 11 -6.59 9.63 -10.22
C MET A 11 -5.84 9.70 -8.87
N GLU A 12 -5.66 10.90 -8.30
CA GLU A 12 -5.12 11.09 -6.95
C GLU A 12 -6.02 10.50 -5.85
N SER A 13 -7.34 10.75 -5.93
CA SER A 13 -8.31 10.17 -4.98
C SER A 13 -8.26 8.66 -5.00
N ASN A 14 -8.20 8.06 -6.20
CA ASN A 14 -8.20 6.62 -6.37
C ASN A 14 -6.93 5.97 -5.79
N ILE A 15 -5.78 6.67 -5.84
CA ILE A 15 -4.52 6.18 -5.25
C ILE A 15 -4.55 6.29 -3.71
N LYS A 16 -5.12 7.37 -3.17
CA LYS A 16 -5.34 7.49 -1.72
C LYS A 16 -6.22 6.34 -1.22
N ASP A 17 -7.32 6.04 -1.92
CA ASP A 17 -8.19 4.92 -1.59
C ASP A 17 -7.47 3.57 -1.70
N GLN A 18 -6.56 3.40 -2.67
CA GLN A 18 -5.73 2.20 -2.80
C GLN A 18 -4.73 2.01 -1.66
N LEU A 19 -4.11 3.10 -1.17
CA LEU A 19 -3.20 3.06 -0.02
C LEU A 19 -3.95 2.74 1.28
N ASP A 20 -5.13 3.32 1.49
CA ASP A 20 -5.97 2.98 2.64
C ASP A 20 -6.46 1.53 2.56
N TRP A 21 -6.84 1.07 1.36
CA TRP A 21 -7.19 -0.33 1.13
C TRP A 21 -6.02 -1.28 1.41
N LEU A 22 -4.78 -0.91 1.06
CA LEU A 22 -3.58 -1.69 1.35
C LEU A 22 -3.40 -1.96 2.84
N GLU A 23 -3.51 -0.93 3.67
CA GLU A 23 -3.38 -1.07 5.13
C GLU A 23 -4.46 -2.02 5.68
N GLN A 24 -5.70 -1.91 5.18
CA GLN A 24 -6.80 -2.79 5.59
C GLN A 24 -6.60 -4.23 5.12
N GLU A 25 -6.15 -4.44 3.88
CA GLU A 25 -5.93 -5.77 3.32
C GLU A 25 -4.79 -6.49 4.08
N PHE A 26 -3.71 -5.78 4.40
CA PHE A 26 -2.64 -6.30 5.25
C PHE A 26 -3.16 -6.72 6.63
N GLU A 27 -4.00 -5.90 7.25
CA GLU A 27 -4.63 -6.23 8.53
C GLU A 27 -5.52 -7.48 8.41
N ILE A 28 -6.34 -7.58 7.37
CA ILE A 28 -7.24 -8.74 7.17
C ILE A 28 -6.43 -10.03 6.98
N LEU A 29 -5.39 -9.99 6.13
CA LEU A 29 -4.60 -11.17 5.78
C LEU A 29 -3.66 -11.60 6.91
N PHE A 30 -3.03 -10.66 7.60
CA PHE A 30 -1.88 -10.94 8.45
C PHE A 30 -2.13 -10.74 9.94
N ARG A 31 -3.20 -10.06 10.38
CA ARG A 31 -3.47 -9.82 11.81
C ARG A 31 -3.48 -11.09 12.66
N GLN A 32 -4.14 -12.16 12.20
CA GLN A 32 -4.18 -13.41 12.96
C GLN A 32 -2.83 -14.10 13.03
N LYS A 33 -2.04 -14.02 11.95
CA LYS A 33 -0.69 -14.59 11.85
C LYS A 33 0.30 -13.81 12.72
N LYS A 34 0.15 -12.48 12.80
CA LYS A 34 0.85 -11.59 13.73
C LYS A 34 0.61 -11.99 15.18
N LEU A 35 -0.66 -12.09 15.60
CA LEU A 35 -1.02 -12.43 16.99
C LEU A 35 -0.49 -13.79 17.43
N ARG A 36 -0.31 -14.72 16.49
CA ARG A 36 0.23 -16.06 16.73
C ARG A 36 1.73 -16.18 16.44
N HIS A 37 2.38 -15.11 15.99
CA HIS A 37 3.77 -15.08 15.51
C HIS A 37 4.10 -16.26 14.57
N CYS A 38 3.21 -16.55 13.62
CA CYS A 38 3.28 -17.75 12.79
C CYS A 38 3.36 -17.45 11.28
N TYR A 39 4.06 -16.39 10.90
CA TYR A 39 4.30 -16.08 9.49
C TYR A 39 5.06 -17.20 8.81
N THR A 40 4.53 -17.65 7.67
CA THR A 40 5.21 -18.58 6.79
C THR A 40 5.99 -17.82 5.73
N LYS A 41 6.93 -18.50 5.07
CA LYS A 41 7.63 -17.91 3.91
C LYS A 41 6.67 -17.52 2.78
N GLU A 42 5.57 -18.25 2.64
CA GLU A 42 4.52 -17.96 1.66
C GLU A 42 3.77 -16.68 2.01
N ASP A 43 3.50 -16.44 3.30
CA ASP A 43 2.88 -15.20 3.77
C ASP A 43 3.72 -13.98 3.42
N ILE A 44 5.03 -14.06 3.71
CA ILE A 44 5.99 -12.99 3.38
C ILE A 44 6.04 -12.75 1.87
N LEU A 45 6.03 -13.82 1.07
CA LEU A 45 6.04 -13.72 -0.38
C LEU A 45 4.78 -13.01 -0.90
N ILE A 46 3.60 -13.38 -0.40
CA ILE A 46 2.32 -12.75 -0.77
C ILE A 46 2.32 -11.26 -0.36
N GLY A 47 2.73 -10.95 0.87
CA GLY A 47 2.80 -9.56 1.33
C GLY A 47 3.73 -8.72 0.45
N ASN A 48 4.91 -9.23 0.11
CA ASN A 48 5.85 -8.53 -0.76
C ASN A 48 5.29 -8.32 -2.17
N GLN A 49 4.60 -9.30 -2.74
CA GLN A 49 3.93 -9.15 -4.05
C GLN A 49 2.83 -8.07 -4.03
N ILE A 50 2.09 -7.96 -2.92
CA ILE A 50 1.09 -6.90 -2.76
C ILE A 50 1.77 -5.53 -2.72
N LEU A 51 2.84 -5.39 -1.93
CA LEU A 51 3.59 -4.14 -1.82
C LEU A 51 4.21 -3.73 -3.16
N GLU A 52 4.85 -4.67 -3.87
CA GLU A 52 5.44 -4.43 -5.20
C GLU A 52 4.40 -3.91 -6.20
N ASN A 53 3.23 -4.55 -6.28
CA ASN A 53 2.16 -4.10 -7.18
C ASN A 53 1.71 -2.66 -6.91
N ILE A 54 1.61 -2.26 -5.64
CA ILE A 54 1.19 -0.90 -5.30
C ILE A 54 2.31 0.11 -5.55
N ILE A 55 3.56 -0.25 -5.23
CA ILE A 55 4.72 0.59 -5.53
C ILE A 55 4.81 0.85 -7.03
N GLU A 56 4.69 -0.19 -7.87
CA GLU A 56 4.72 -0.05 -9.32
C GLU A 56 3.60 0.87 -9.81
N ASN A 57 2.37 0.66 -9.33
CA ASN A 57 1.22 1.46 -9.73
C ASN A 57 1.40 2.95 -9.39
N ILE A 58 1.87 3.26 -8.17
CA ILE A 58 2.11 4.64 -7.74
C ILE A 58 3.33 5.26 -8.43
N HIS A 59 4.38 4.48 -8.70
CA HIS A 59 5.57 4.98 -9.39
C HIS A 59 5.28 5.40 -10.84
N THR A 60 4.20 4.89 -11.46
CA THR A 60 3.73 5.43 -12.75
C THR A 60 3.15 6.83 -12.63
N ASN A 61 2.75 7.25 -11.42
CA ASN A 61 2.19 8.57 -11.13
C ASN A 61 3.30 9.48 -10.57
N LYS A 62 3.75 10.46 -11.36
CA LYS A 62 4.87 11.37 -11.00
C LYS A 62 4.50 12.44 -9.96
N ASN A 63 3.49 12.19 -9.14
CA ASN A 63 3.04 13.14 -8.13
C ASN A 63 3.82 12.94 -6.83
N GLU A 64 4.60 13.95 -6.42
CA GLU A 64 5.39 13.93 -5.19
C GLU A 64 4.54 13.73 -3.92
N GLU A 65 3.32 14.25 -3.88
CA GLU A 65 2.41 14.06 -2.73
C GLU A 65 2.04 12.57 -2.58
N LEU A 66 1.80 11.88 -3.70
CA LEU A 66 1.44 10.46 -3.69
C LEU A 66 2.64 9.57 -3.32
N LEU A 67 3.84 9.91 -3.78
CA LEU A 67 5.06 9.22 -3.37
C LEU A 67 5.32 9.38 -1.87
N ASN A 68 5.09 10.58 -1.32
CA ASN A 68 5.19 10.81 0.13
C ASN A 68 4.15 10.01 0.91
N LEU A 69 2.90 9.92 0.42
CA LEU A 69 1.85 9.11 1.04
C LEU A 69 2.21 7.62 1.01
N LEU A 70 2.71 7.12 -0.12
CA LEU A 70 3.21 5.75 -0.21
C LEU A 70 4.31 5.48 0.81
N ALA A 71 5.30 6.36 0.92
CA ALA A 71 6.38 6.21 1.89
C ALA A 71 5.86 6.17 3.34
N LEU A 72 4.86 6.99 3.67
CA LEU A 72 4.21 6.97 4.98
C LEU A 72 3.46 5.65 5.23
N THR A 73 2.69 5.17 4.25
CA THR A 73 1.97 3.90 4.35
C THR A 73 2.94 2.72 4.49
N LEU A 74 4.01 2.67 3.71
CA LEU A 74 5.04 1.62 3.83
C LEU A 74 5.69 1.62 5.22
N ASN A 75 6.04 2.78 5.75
CA ASN A 75 6.62 2.89 7.09
C ASN A 75 5.64 2.43 8.19
N ARG A 76 4.34 2.72 8.04
CA ARG A 76 3.32 2.18 8.96
C ARG A 76 3.22 0.66 8.87
N ILE A 77 3.23 0.10 7.67
CA ILE A 77 3.21 -1.35 7.48
C ILE A 77 4.47 -1.97 8.09
N GLU A 78 5.65 -1.40 7.86
CA GLU A 78 6.91 -1.85 8.48
C GLU A 78 6.84 -1.85 10.01
N GLN A 79 6.28 -0.79 10.62
CA GLN A 79 6.11 -0.73 12.08
C GLN A 79 5.13 -1.78 12.63
N ILE A 80 4.07 -2.08 11.88
CA ILE A 80 3.03 -3.01 12.31
C ILE A 80 3.44 -4.46 11.98
N TYR A 81 4.13 -4.68 10.88
CA TYR A 81 4.47 -5.96 10.27
C TYR A 81 5.97 -6.01 9.90
N PRO A 82 6.88 -5.91 10.90
CA PRO A 82 8.32 -5.84 10.64
C PRO A 82 8.88 -7.10 9.99
N GLU A 83 8.18 -8.24 10.04
CA GLU A 83 8.62 -9.49 9.42
C GLU A 83 8.59 -9.47 7.88
N PHE A 84 8.01 -8.43 7.27
CA PHE A 84 7.94 -8.25 5.82
C PHE A 84 9.03 -7.32 5.26
N PHE A 85 9.83 -6.68 6.12
CA PHE A 85 10.91 -5.74 5.76
C PHE A 85 12.27 -6.23 6.28
#